data_AF-A0AA97FBN2-F1
#
_entry.id   AF-A0AA97FBN2-F1
#
_cell.length_a   1.000
_cell.length_b   1.000
_cell.length_c   1.000
_cell.angle_alpha   90.00
_cell.angle_beta   90.00
_cell.angle_gamma   90.00
#
_symmetry.space_group_name_H-M   'P 1'
#
loop_
_entity.id
_entity.type
_entity.pdbx_description
1 polymer ?
#
loop_
_entity_poly.entity_id
_entity_poly.type
_entity_poly.pdbx_seq_one_letter_code
_entity_poly.pdbx_strand_id
1 'polypeptide(L)'
;MNGKILKGITNIETAVYFVLMIILTFVIIFSLFELALMIIEKLLYDNTPYILEAKGILQFFEFFLLILIGLELMETIKSFIETKKIQVEIVLILAIIAISRKIIVIDPATASEFELMGIGLVVIGLTAGYYFIKKADSLKYAKKS
;
A
#
# COMPACT_ATOMS: atom_id res chain seq x y z
N MET A 1 30.63 18.49 8.38
CA MET A 1 30.44 17.06 7.98
C MET A 1 31.08 16.86 6.61
N ASN A 2 31.91 15.83 6.46
CA ASN A 2 32.81 15.67 5.31
C ASN A 2 32.03 15.26 4.04
N GLY A 3 32.10 16.04 2.96
CA GLY A 3 31.29 15.84 1.74
C GLY A 3 31.47 14.48 1.05
N LYS A 4 32.59 13.78 1.31
CA LYS A 4 32.83 12.41 0.84
C LYS A 4 31.92 11.37 1.52
N ILE A 5 31.57 11.55 2.78
CA ILE A 5 30.71 10.62 3.55
C ILE A 5 29.27 10.71 3.03
N LEU A 6 28.78 11.93 2.83
CA LEU A 6 27.45 12.19 2.28
C LEU A 6 27.28 11.57 0.88
N LYS A 7 28.31 11.69 0.03
CA LYS A 7 28.30 11.12 -1.33
C LYS A 7 28.33 9.59 -1.33
N GLY A 8 29.02 8.97 -0.36
CA GLY A 8 29.01 7.53 -0.15
C GLY A 8 27.64 7.00 0.26
N ILE A 9 26.99 7.67 1.21
CA ILE A 9 25.64 7.31 1.68
C ILE A 9 24.62 7.38 0.54
N THR A 10 24.64 8.45 -0.27
CA THR A 10 23.69 8.60 -1.39
C THR A 10 23.85 7.53 -2.48
N ASN A 11 25.07 7.03 -2.68
CA ASN A 11 25.33 5.98 -3.67
C ASN A 11 24.78 4.63 -3.21
N ILE A 12 24.93 4.30 -1.91
CA ILE A 12 24.35 3.10 -1.31
C ILE A 12 22.83 3.19 -1.34
N GLU A 13 22.25 4.34 -0.98
CA GLU A 13 20.80 4.57 -1.05
C GLU A 13 20.25 4.28 -2.45
N THR A 14 20.87 4.85 -3.47
CA THR A 14 20.45 4.67 -4.87
C THR A 14 20.55 3.20 -5.29
N ALA A 15 21.60 2.49 -4.87
CA ALA A 15 21.74 1.06 -5.14
C ALA A 15 20.64 0.23 -4.46
N VAL A 16 20.30 0.55 -3.21
CA VAL A 16 19.22 -0.12 -2.47
C VAL A 16 17.87 0.10 -3.15
N TYR A 17 17.54 1.33 -3.55
CA TYR A 17 16.28 1.60 -4.27
C TYR A 17 16.22 0.86 -5.60
N PHE A 18 17.33 0.78 -6.34
CA PHE A 18 17.38 0.04 -7.60
C PHE A 18 17.10 -1.46 -7.40
N VAL A 19 17.71 -2.08 -6.39
CA VAL A 19 17.45 -3.49 -6.02
C VAL A 19 15.99 -3.68 -5.59
N LEU A 20 15.46 -2.77 -4.76
CA LEU A 20 14.06 -2.81 -4.33
C LEU A 20 13.09 -2.75 -5.52
N MET A 21 13.34 -1.85 -6.48
CA MET A 21 12.52 -1.71 -7.70
C MET A 21 12.49 -3.00 -8.53
N ILE A 22 13.64 -3.65 -8.69
CA ILE A 22 13.72 -4.93 -9.42
C ILE A 22 12.90 -6.01 -8.71
N ILE A 23 13.13 -6.19 -7.41
CA ILE A 23 12.42 -7.21 -6.61
C ILE A 23 10.91 -6.96 -6.66
N LEU A 24 10.48 -5.71 -6.47
CA LEU A 24 9.08 -5.34 -6.46
C LEU A 24 8.41 -5.57 -7.83
N THR A 25 9.11 -5.27 -8.92
CA THR A 25 8.64 -5.54 -10.28
C THR A 25 8.38 -7.04 -10.47
N PHE A 26 9.30 -7.90 -10.03
CA PHE A 26 9.10 -9.35 -10.11
C PHE A 26 7.91 -9.82 -9.28
N VAL A 27 7.75 -9.31 -8.05
CA VAL A 27 6.61 -9.63 -7.20
C VAL A 27 5.29 -9.26 -7.89
N ILE A 28 5.20 -8.06 -8.45
CA ILE A 28 3.99 -7.59 -9.16
C ILE A 28 3.66 -8.49 -10.36
N ILE A 29 4.65 -8.81 -11.20
CA ILE A 29 4.46 -9.67 -12.37
C ILE A 29 4.01 -11.06 -11.95
N PHE A 30 4.63 -11.63 -10.92
CA PHE A 30 4.28 -12.94 -10.41
C PHE A 30 2.86 -12.97 -9.84
N SER A 31 2.49 -11.97 -9.01
CA SER A 31 1.13 -11.86 -8.47
C SER A 31 0.07 -11.67 -9.56
N LEU A 32 0.39 -10.92 -10.63
CA LEU A 32 -0.51 -10.78 -11.77
C LEU A 32 -0.71 -12.10 -12.51
N PHE A 33 0.36 -12.86 -12.70
CA PHE A 33 0.30 -14.18 -13.33
C PHE A 33 -0.50 -15.17 -12.49
N GLU A 34 -0.27 -15.21 -11.17
CA GLU A 34 -1.01 -16.06 -10.23
C GLU A 34 -2.50 -15.73 -10.24
N LEU A 35 -2.87 -14.44 -10.20
CA LEU A 35 -4.26 -14.00 -10.31
C LEU A 35 -4.91 -14.45 -11.63
N ALA A 36 -4.19 -14.33 -12.76
CA ALA A 36 -4.70 -14.77 -14.05
C ALA A 36 -4.96 -16.29 -14.09
N LEU A 37 -4.02 -17.09 -13.57
CA LEU A 37 -4.19 -18.53 -13.46
C LEU A 37 -5.38 -18.90 -12.57
N MET A 38 -5.52 -18.24 -11.42
CA MET A 38 -6.62 -18.47 -10.49
C MET A 38 -7.99 -18.19 -11.14
N ILE A 39 -8.09 -17.12 -11.94
CA ILE A 39 -9.33 -16.79 -12.69
C ILE A 39 -9.63 -17.85 -13.74
N ILE A 40 -8.63 -18.29 -14.51
CA ILE A 40 -8.79 -19.33 -15.54
C ILE A 40 -9.24 -20.64 -14.90
N GLU A 41 -8.60 -21.04 -13.80
CA GLU A 41 -8.94 -22.27 -13.08
C GLU A 41 -10.40 -22.24 -12.61
N LYS A 42 -10.81 -21.12 -11.99
CA LYS A 42 -12.18 -20.94 -11.51
C LYS A 42 -13.21 -20.95 -12.65
N LEU A 43 -12.86 -20.44 -13.84
CA LEU A 43 -13.78 -20.38 -14.98
C LEU A 43 -13.90 -21.72 -15.72
N LEU A 44 -12.81 -22.49 -15.83
CA LEU A 44 -12.78 -23.71 -16.65
C LEU A 44 -13.06 -24.99 -15.88
N TYR A 45 -12.70 -25.06 -14.59
CA TYR A 45 -12.76 -26.31 -13.82
C TYR A 45 -13.85 -26.35 -12.75
N ASP A 46 -14.41 -25.21 -12.36
CA ASP A 46 -15.49 -25.17 -11.39
C ASP A 46 -16.85 -25.43 -12.08
N ASN A 47 -17.37 -26.64 -11.93
CA ASN A 47 -18.63 -27.09 -12.52
C ASN A 47 -19.88 -26.65 -11.72
N THR A 48 -19.69 -25.85 -10.67
CA THR A 48 -20.77 -25.34 -9.82
C THR A 48 -21.50 -24.21 -10.56
N PRO A 49 -22.85 -24.18 -10.61
CA PRO A 49 -23.59 -23.21 -11.42
C PRO A 49 -23.28 -21.78 -10.98
N TYR A 50 -22.51 -21.03 -11.79
CA TYR A 50 -22.28 -19.56 -11.91
C TYR A 50 -22.51 -18.62 -10.69
N ILE A 51 -22.62 -19.14 -9.48
CA ILE A 51 -22.78 -18.41 -8.24
C ILE A 51 -21.37 -18.29 -7.70
N LEU A 52 -20.72 -17.19 -8.07
CA LEU A 52 -19.54 -16.74 -7.36
C LEU A 52 -19.96 -16.42 -5.93
N GLU A 53 -19.70 -17.34 -5.01
CA GLU A 53 -19.86 -17.08 -3.59
C GLU A 53 -19.05 -15.84 -3.21
N ALA A 54 -19.59 -15.00 -2.32
CA ALA A 54 -18.95 -13.76 -1.87
C ALA A 54 -17.50 -13.99 -1.43
N LYS A 55 -17.22 -15.14 -0.79
CA LYS A 55 -15.87 -15.53 -0.37
C LYS A 55 -14.89 -15.70 -1.56
N GLY A 56 -15.34 -16.27 -2.67
CA GLY A 56 -14.52 -16.40 -3.88
C GLY A 56 -14.21 -15.06 -4.53
N ILE A 57 -15.18 -14.13 -4.53
CA ILE A 57 -14.98 -12.76 -5.04
C ILE A 57 -13.98 -11.99 -4.16
N LEU A 58 -14.11 -12.09 -2.84
CA LEU A 58 -13.20 -11.45 -1.88
C LEU A 58 -11.75 -11.93 -2.08
N GLN A 59 -11.55 -13.21 -2.38
CA GLN A 59 -10.21 -13.75 -2.65
C GLN A 59 -9.56 -13.11 -3.90
N PHE A 60 -10.33 -12.82 -4.95
CA PHE A 60 -9.79 -12.07 -6.10
C PHE A 60 -9.43 -10.63 -5.70
N PHE A 61 -10.30 -9.96 -4.93
CA PHE A 61 -10.00 -8.62 -4.42
C PHE A 61 -8.73 -8.59 -3.57
N GLU A 62 -8.44 -9.62 -2.77
CA GLU A 62 -7.18 -9.72 -2.03
C GLU A 62 -5.95 -9.66 -2.97
N PHE A 63 -5.95 -10.44 -4.06
CA PHE A 63 -4.88 -10.41 -5.06
C PHE A 63 -4.80 -9.09 -5.82
N PHE A 64 -5.94 -8.51 -6.23
CA PHE A 64 -5.96 -7.19 -6.86
C PHE A 64 -5.36 -6.13 -5.95
N LEU A 65 -5.76 -6.13 -4.69
CA LEU A 65 -5.27 -5.17 -3.70
C LEU A 65 -3.78 -5.38 -3.39
N LEU A 66 -3.29 -6.62 -3.41
CA LEU A 66 -1.86 -6.92 -3.28
C LEU A 66 -1.05 -6.30 -4.43
N ILE A 67 -1.53 -6.45 -5.68
CA ILE A 67 -0.89 -5.89 -6.87
C ILE A 67 -0.87 -4.35 -6.80
N LEU A 68 -1.98 -3.73 -6.38
CA LEU A 68 -2.06 -2.26 -6.25
C LEU A 68 -1.06 -1.70 -5.23
N ILE A 69 -0.84 -2.37 -4.09
CA ILE A 69 0.21 -1.97 -3.13
C ILE A 69 1.58 -1.99 -3.79
N GLY A 70 1.86 -3.03 -4.57
CA GLY A 70 3.14 -3.16 -5.26
C GLY A 70 3.37 -1.99 -6.20
N LEU A 71 2.36 -1.66 -7.02
CA LEU A 71 2.41 -0.51 -7.93
C LEU A 71 2.57 0.82 -7.17
N GLU A 72 1.86 0.99 -6.06
CA GLU A 72 1.90 2.19 -5.24
C GLU A 72 3.26 2.38 -4.54
N LEU A 73 3.84 1.29 -4.03
CA LEU A 73 5.19 1.31 -3.47
C LEU A 73 6.25 1.60 -4.55
N MET A 74 6.05 1.09 -5.77
CA MET A 74 6.92 1.39 -6.90
C MET A 74 6.92 2.89 -7.24
N GLU A 75 5.74 3.52 -7.28
CA GLU A 75 5.61 4.97 -7.46
C GLU A 75 6.24 5.75 -6.30
N THR A 76 6.10 5.25 -5.07
CA THR A 76 6.72 5.87 -3.88
C THR A 76 8.25 5.84 -3.95
N ILE A 77 8.84 4.71 -4.33
CA ILE A 77 10.29 4.58 -4.50
C ILE A 77 10.77 5.48 -5.64
N LYS A 78 10.06 5.51 -6.76
CA LYS A 78 10.37 6.38 -7.90
C LYS A 78 10.35 7.86 -7.50
N SER A 79 9.29 8.29 -6.80
CA SER A 79 9.16 9.65 -6.28
C SER A 79 10.31 10.01 -5.33
N PHE A 80 10.77 9.06 -4.51
CA PHE A 80 11.93 9.27 -3.65
C PHE A 80 13.22 9.50 -4.47
N ILE A 81 13.47 8.69 -5.50
CA ILE A 81 14.64 8.85 -6.37
C ILE A 81 14.62 10.22 -7.07
N GLU A 82 13.46 10.66 -7.54
CA GLU A 82 13.31 11.92 -8.27
C GLU A 82 13.40 13.16 -7.36
N THR A 83 12.76 13.14 -6.20
CA THR A 83 12.61 14.34 -5.34
C THR A 83 13.54 14.35 -4.12
N LYS A 84 14.23 13.24 -3.83
CA LYS A 84 15.06 13.01 -2.63
C LYS A 84 14.37 13.31 -1.30
N LYS A 85 13.04 13.28 -1.27
CA LYS A 85 12.24 13.54 -0.07
C LYS A 85 11.06 12.60 0.00
N ILE A 86 10.94 11.91 1.13
CA ILE A 86 9.68 11.26 1.50
C ILE A 86 8.72 12.36 1.93
N GLN A 87 7.59 12.49 1.24
CA GLN A 87 6.50 13.33 1.68
C GLN A 87 5.73 12.57 2.76
N VAL A 88 5.76 13.07 3.99
CA VAL A 88 5.08 12.43 5.13
C VAL A 88 3.57 12.26 4.88
N GLU A 89 2.99 13.15 4.08
CA GLU A 89 1.59 13.04 3.64
C GLU A 89 1.33 11.74 2.86
N ILE A 90 2.21 11.37 1.92
CA ILE A 90 2.07 10.15 1.13
C ILE A 90 2.09 8.93 2.05
N VAL A 91 3.04 8.88 3.01
CA VAL A 91 3.16 7.75 3.95
C VAL A 91 1.89 7.56 4.80
N LEU A 92 1.26 8.66 5.23
CA LEU A 92 -0.01 8.59 5.97
C LEU A 92 -1.16 8.10 5.11
N ILE A 93 -1.24 8.55 3.86
CA ILE A 93 -2.25 8.07 2.90
C ILE A 93 -2.06 6.56 2.66
N LEU A 94 -0.83 6.10 2.47
CA LEU A 94 -0.51 4.67 2.34
C LEU A 94 -0.97 3.86 3.55
N ALA A 95 -0.76 4.38 4.76
CA ALA A 95 -1.21 3.72 6.00
C ALA A 95 -2.75 3.64 6.07
N ILE A 96 -3.46 4.69 5.68
CA ILE A 96 -4.93 4.73 5.63
C ILE A 96 -5.47 3.74 4.57
N ILE A 97 -4.85 3.69 3.39
CA ILE A 97 -5.22 2.74 2.33
C ILE A 97 -4.98 1.30 2.81
N ALA A 98 -3.86 1.04 3.48
CA ALA A 98 -3.52 -0.28 4.01
C ALA A 98 -4.54 -0.79 5.04
N ILE A 99 -4.97 0.05 6.00
CA ILE A 99 -5.98 -0.34 6.99
C ILE A 99 -7.37 -0.49 6.34
N SER A 100 -7.71 0.39 5.39
CA SER A 100 -8.98 0.33 4.66
C SER A 100 -9.13 -0.98 3.89
N ARG A 101 -8.06 -1.44 3.24
CA ARG A 101 -8.02 -2.76 2.60
C ARG A 101 -8.26 -3.89 3.59
N LYS A 102 -7.63 -3.85 4.76
CA LYS A 102 -7.81 -4.89 5.79
C LYS A 102 -9.28 -4.97 6.25
N ILE A 103 -9.96 -3.84 6.33
CA ILE A 103 -11.39 -3.75 6.68
C ILE A 103 -12.28 -4.34 5.58
N ILE A 104 -11.97 -4.11 4.30
CA ILE A 104 -12.78 -4.68 3.19
C ILE A 104 -12.78 -6.21 3.19
N VAL A 105 -11.65 -6.80 3.59
CA VAL A 105 -11.43 -8.26 3.53
C VAL A 105 -11.86 -8.96 4.83
N ILE A 106 -12.07 -8.24 5.93
CA ILE A 106 -12.38 -8.86 7.21
C ILE A 106 -13.79 -9.48 7.20
N ASP A 107 -13.90 -10.72 7.69
CA ASP A 107 -15.20 -11.35 7.92
C ASP A 107 -15.69 -11.01 9.34
N PRO A 108 -16.73 -10.17 9.48
CA PRO A 108 -17.23 -9.77 10.79
C PRO A 108 -17.80 -10.94 11.61
N ALA A 109 -18.13 -12.08 10.99
CA ALA A 109 -18.58 -13.26 11.72
C ALA A 109 -17.46 -13.99 12.47
N THR A 110 -16.19 -13.76 12.07
CA THR A 110 -15.01 -14.43 12.66
C THR A 110 -14.10 -13.46 13.41
N ALA A 111 -14.20 -12.16 13.12
CA ALA A 111 -13.42 -11.14 13.81
C ALA A 111 -13.88 -10.97 15.26
N SER A 112 -12.91 -10.85 16.18
CA SER A 112 -13.23 -10.54 17.58
C SER A 112 -13.70 -9.09 17.74
N GLU A 113 -14.59 -8.82 18.69
CA GLU A 113 -15.06 -7.46 18.99
C GLU A 113 -13.90 -6.51 19.31
N PHE A 114 -12.87 -7.01 20.02
CA PHE A 114 -11.66 -6.26 20.34
C PHE A 114 -10.82 -5.92 19.10
N GLU A 115 -10.75 -6.82 18.12
CA GLU A 115 -10.06 -6.57 16.86
C GLU A 115 -10.75 -5.46 16.06
N LEU A 116 -12.08 -5.52 15.95
CA LEU A 116 -12.87 -4.50 15.26
C LEU A 116 -12.74 -3.12 15.94
N MET A 117 -12.79 -3.07 17.27
CA MET A 117 -12.55 -1.82 18.02
C MET A 117 -11.12 -1.30 17.84
N GLY A 118 -10.12 -2.20 17.87
CA GLY A 118 -8.72 -1.83 17.64
C GLY A 118 -8.49 -1.22 16.26
N ILE A 119 -9.09 -1.81 15.22
CA ILE A 119 -9.06 -1.26 13.86
C ILE A 119 -9.71 0.13 13.82
N GLY A 120 -10.86 0.32 14.47
CA GLY A 120 -11.52 1.63 14.57
C GLY A 120 -10.63 2.71 15.21
N LEU A 121 -9.95 2.38 16.30
CA LEU A 121 -9.00 3.29 16.96
C LEU A 121 -7.81 3.65 16.07
N VAL A 122 -7.25 2.69 15.33
CA VAL A 122 -6.16 2.93 14.38
C VAL A 122 -6.61 3.88 13.27
N VAL A 123 -7.80 3.67 12.69
CA VAL A 123 -8.34 4.55 11.64
C VAL A 123 -8.52 5.97 12.15
N ILE A 124 -9.04 6.17 13.37
CA ILE A 124 -9.18 7.49 13.98
C ILE A 124 -7.80 8.13 14.18
N GLY A 125 -6.81 7.39 14.68
CA GLY A 125 -5.45 7.89 14.87
C GLY A 125 -4.78 8.35 13.58
N LEU A 126 -4.88 7.54 12.52
CA LEU A 126 -4.30 7.86 11.21
C LEU A 126 -4.98 9.06 10.54
N THR A 127 -6.32 9.12 10.58
CA THR A 127 -7.08 10.24 10.00
C THR A 127 -6.85 11.55 10.75
N ALA A 128 -6.76 11.51 12.09
CA ALA A 128 -6.38 12.67 12.90
C ALA A 128 -4.95 13.15 12.58
N GLY A 129 -4.00 12.22 12.45
CA GLY A 129 -2.62 12.54 12.06
C GLY A 129 -2.54 13.22 10.69
N TYR A 130 -3.25 12.69 9.69
CA TYR A 130 -3.36 13.30 8.36
C TYR A 130 -3.95 14.72 8.42
N TYR A 131 -5.03 14.91 9.20
CA TYR A 131 -5.64 16.22 9.39
C TYR A 131 -4.67 17.25 9.99
N PHE A 132 -3.92 16.87 11.03
CA PHE A 132 -2.97 17.78 11.67
C PHE A 132 -1.83 18.18 10.75
N ILE A 133 -1.28 17.25 9.95
CA ILE A 133 -0.23 17.57 8.97
C ILE A 133 -0.76 18.54 7.92
N LYS A 134 -1.93 18.26 7.34
CA LYS A 134 -2.55 19.13 6.33
C LYS A 134 -2.84 20.54 6.86
N LYS A 135 -3.27 20.64 8.13
CA LYS A 135 -3.50 21.91 8.81
C LYS A 135 -2.18 22.65 9.11
N ALA A 136 -1.13 21.94 9.49
CA ALA A 136 0.18 22.55 9.71
C ALA A 136 0.76 23.12 8.41
N ASP A 137 0.60 22.39 7.30
CA ASP A 137 1.06 22.85 5.98
C ASP A 137 0.26 24.06 5.50
N SER A 138 -1.07 24.08 5.66
CA SER A 138 -1.89 25.24 5.25
C SER A 138 -1.54 26.52 6.03
N LEU A 139 -1.21 26.41 7.32
CA LEU A 139 -0.73 27.53 8.14
C LEU A 139 0.64 28.05 7.68
N LYS A 140 1.51 27.17 7.18
CA LYS A 140 2.82 27.54 6.64
C LYS A 140 2.71 28.37 5.35
N TYR A 141 1.71 28.09 4.52
CA TYR A 141 1.41 28.90 3.33
C TYR A 141 0.79 30.25 3.69
N ALA A 142 -0.12 30.30 4.67
CA ALA A 142 -0.75 31.55 5.11
C ALA A 142 0.23 32.57 5.71
N LYS A 143 1.34 32.11 6.32
CA LYS A 143 2.38 32.97 6.91
C LYS A 143 3.41 33.50 5.90
N LYS A 144 3.36 33.04 4.65
CA LYS A 144 4.28 33.44 3.56
C LYS A 144 3.66 34.46 2.58
N SER A 145 2.37 34.77 2.76
CA SER A 145 1.66 35.88 2.12
C SER A 145 1.60 37.08 3.05
#